data_AF-A0A1G1YUX8-F1
#
_entry.id   AF-A0A1G1YUX8-F1
#
_cell.length_a   1.000
_cell.length_b   1.000
_cell.length_c   1.000
_cell.angle_alpha   90.00
_cell.angle_beta   90.00
_cell.angle_gamma   90.00
#
_symmetry.space_group_name_H-M   'P 1'
#
loop_
_entity.id
_entity.type
_entity.pdbx_description
1 polymer ?
#
loop_
_entity_poly.entity_id
_entity_poly.type
_entity_poly.pdbx_seq_one_letter_code
_entity_poly.pdbx_strand_id
1 'polypeptide(L)'
;MKSPYAGKNPKDWLAVTKMLIKKHPLSTQEIQEVVLQSWDDIFQSKIGKRGYKVGRDIYPKPQILGFFLHELIPLEFEKRYPKKWRKEISAKDKDLICIPNNNCSVEIKTSSNPQSIFGNRSYAQESLNGKKDKAGYYLAINFEKCTDTCPKPKILKIRFGWLDHEDWMGQKSATGQQSRLSRDVENFKLIEL
;
A
#
# COMPACT_ATOMS: atom_id res chain seq x y z
N MET A 1 15.84 -11.59 5.39
CA MET A 1 15.29 -12.86 4.83
C MET A 1 15.74 -12.96 3.37
N LYS A 2 15.98 -14.16 2.83
CA LYS A 2 16.34 -14.30 1.41
C LYS A 2 15.08 -14.04 0.56
N SER A 3 15.21 -13.21 -0.50
CA SER A 3 14.08 -12.88 -1.39
C SER A 3 13.41 -14.14 -1.94
N PRO A 4 12.06 -14.21 -1.98
CA PRO A 4 11.35 -15.33 -2.60
C PRO A 4 11.57 -15.41 -4.12
N TYR A 5 12.10 -14.35 -4.73
CA TYR A 5 12.43 -14.27 -6.15
C TYR A 5 13.90 -14.56 -6.45
N ALA A 6 14.73 -14.86 -5.43
CA ALA A 6 16.16 -15.08 -5.60
C ALA A 6 16.44 -16.19 -6.63
N GLY A 7 17.23 -15.86 -7.67
CA GLY A 7 17.58 -16.77 -8.76
C GLY A 7 16.45 -17.09 -9.74
N LYS A 8 15.34 -16.34 -9.71
CA LYS A 8 14.22 -16.50 -10.65
C LYS A 8 14.28 -15.45 -11.75
N ASN A 9 14.00 -15.87 -12.98
CA ASN A 9 13.86 -14.94 -14.10
C ASN A 9 12.58 -14.11 -13.96
N PRO A 10 12.51 -12.87 -14.51
CA PRO A 10 11.32 -12.03 -14.45
C PRO A 10 10.02 -12.71 -14.87
N LYS A 11 10.08 -13.54 -15.92
CA LYS A 11 8.95 -14.35 -16.41
C LYS A 11 8.35 -15.31 -15.37
N ASP A 12 9.15 -15.73 -14.39
CA ASP A 12 8.73 -16.69 -13.36
C ASP A 12 8.19 -15.99 -12.10
N TRP A 13 8.37 -14.67 -11.97
CA TRP A 13 7.97 -13.92 -10.77
C TRP A 13 6.47 -13.98 -10.55
N LEU A 14 5.66 -13.92 -11.61
CA LEU A 14 4.20 -13.98 -11.48
C LEU A 14 3.72 -15.26 -10.78
N ALA A 15 4.32 -16.41 -11.10
CA ALA A 15 3.97 -17.68 -10.46
C ALA A 15 4.34 -17.69 -8.97
N VAL A 16 5.50 -17.14 -8.63
CA VAL A 16 5.95 -16.98 -7.23
C VAL A 16 4.98 -16.06 -6.47
N THR A 17 4.62 -14.90 -7.05
CA THR A 17 3.70 -13.93 -6.44
C THR A 17 2.34 -14.56 -6.18
N LYS A 18 1.76 -15.28 -7.15
CA LYS A 18 0.48 -15.99 -6.96
C LYS A 18 0.53 -16.99 -5.79
N MET A 19 1.64 -17.72 -5.65
CA MET A 19 1.84 -18.63 -4.52
C MET A 19 1.94 -17.86 -3.18
N LEU A 20 2.67 -16.75 -3.14
CA LEU A 20 2.82 -15.92 -1.93
C LEU A 20 1.48 -15.33 -1.49
N ILE A 21 0.66 -14.85 -2.43
CA ILE A 21 -0.69 -14.32 -2.14
C ILE A 21 -1.59 -15.45 -1.63
N LYS A 22 -1.58 -16.63 -2.27
CA LYS A 22 -2.39 -17.77 -1.82
C LYS A 22 -2.06 -18.23 -0.40
N LYS A 23 -0.80 -18.06 0.05
CA LYS A 23 -0.35 -18.40 1.40
C LYS A 23 -0.64 -17.29 2.42
N HIS A 24 -1.02 -16.10 1.97
CA HIS A 24 -1.26 -14.97 2.85
C HIS A 24 -2.54 -15.21 3.68
N PRO A 25 -2.56 -14.85 4.98
CA PRO A 25 -3.73 -15.05 5.86
C PRO A 25 -4.97 -14.23 5.48
N LEU A 26 -4.81 -13.10 4.79
CA LEU A 26 -5.93 -12.33 4.21
C LEU A 26 -6.21 -12.80 2.78
N SER A 27 -7.49 -12.99 2.46
CA SER A 27 -7.92 -13.29 1.09
C SER A 27 -7.86 -12.05 0.21
N THR A 28 -7.72 -12.24 -1.10
CA THR A 28 -7.71 -11.13 -2.07
C THR A 28 -9.03 -10.40 -2.11
N GLN A 29 -10.16 -11.13 -1.98
CA GLN A 29 -11.50 -10.55 -1.93
C GLN A 29 -11.64 -9.62 -0.71
N GLU A 30 -11.19 -10.09 0.45
CA GLU A 30 -11.28 -9.31 1.68
C GLU A 30 -10.39 -8.06 1.65
N ILE A 31 -9.18 -8.15 1.08
CA ILE A 31 -8.32 -6.99 0.86
C ILE A 31 -9.01 -5.96 -0.03
N GLN A 32 -9.56 -6.42 -1.17
CA GLN A 32 -10.26 -5.54 -2.11
C GLN A 32 -11.47 -4.86 -1.45
N GLU A 33 -12.28 -5.63 -0.72
CA GLU A 33 -13.46 -5.15 0.01
C GLU A 33 -13.07 -4.06 1.02
N VAL A 34 -12.09 -4.32 1.90
CA VAL A 34 -11.66 -3.35 2.93
C VAL A 34 -11.12 -2.06 2.31
N VAL A 35 -10.38 -2.14 1.20
CA VAL A 35 -9.88 -0.95 0.50
C VAL A 35 -11.04 -0.12 -0.06
N LEU A 36 -11.99 -0.75 -0.74
CA LEU A 36 -13.14 -0.06 -1.32
C LEU A 36 -14.04 0.55 -0.24
N GLN A 37 -14.31 -0.19 0.83
CA GLN A 37 -15.08 0.30 1.98
C GLN A 37 -14.38 1.50 2.63
N SER A 38 -13.07 1.39 2.91
CA SER A 38 -12.28 2.49 3.48
C SER A 38 -12.30 3.73 2.59
N TRP A 39 -12.29 3.54 1.26
CA TRP A 39 -12.40 4.64 0.31
C TRP A 39 -13.76 5.32 0.40
N ASP A 40 -14.84 4.55 0.39
CA ASP A 40 -16.21 5.07 0.49
C ASP A 40 -16.43 5.81 1.82
N ASP A 41 -15.91 5.28 2.92
CA ASP A 41 -16.02 5.88 4.25
C ASP A 41 -15.40 7.28 4.32
N ILE A 42 -14.30 7.54 3.58
CA ILE A 42 -13.70 8.88 3.49
C ILE A 42 -14.72 9.90 2.95
N PHE A 43 -15.48 9.55 1.91
CA PHE A 43 -16.43 10.47 1.26
C PHE A 43 -17.79 10.51 1.96
N GLN A 44 -18.13 9.47 2.72
CA GLN A 44 -19.36 9.44 3.54
C GLN A 44 -19.19 10.15 4.88
N SER A 45 -17.95 10.25 5.38
CA SER A 45 -17.58 10.89 6.64
C SER A 45 -17.98 12.36 6.74
N LYS A 46 -18.04 12.83 7.98
CA LYS A 46 -18.33 14.23 8.36
C LYS A 46 -17.18 14.79 9.18
N ILE A 47 -16.74 16.00 8.83
CA ILE A 47 -15.64 16.69 9.48
C ILE A 47 -16.18 17.91 10.25
N GLY A 48 -15.89 17.94 11.55
CA GLY A 48 -16.31 19.01 12.47
C GLY A 48 -17.81 19.01 12.79
N LYS A 49 -18.21 19.85 13.76
CA LYS A 49 -19.61 19.93 14.24
C LYS A 49 -20.61 20.34 13.16
N ARG A 50 -20.16 21.05 12.12
CA ARG A 50 -20.99 21.48 10.98
C ARG A 50 -21.15 20.40 9.91
N GLY A 51 -20.43 19.28 10.02
CA GLY A 51 -20.61 18.13 9.14
C GLY A 51 -20.10 18.32 7.71
N TYR A 52 -18.98 19.04 7.54
CA TYR A 52 -18.35 19.21 6.24
C TYR A 52 -17.95 17.87 5.62
N LYS A 53 -18.04 17.74 4.30
CA LYS A 53 -17.77 16.50 3.58
C LYS A 53 -16.66 16.64 2.54
N VAL A 54 -15.85 15.60 2.43
CA VAL A 54 -14.89 15.42 1.33
C VAL A 54 -15.65 15.27 0.02
N GLY A 55 -15.17 15.94 -1.03
CA GLY A 55 -15.82 15.93 -2.35
C GLY A 55 -17.04 16.85 -2.47
N ARG A 56 -17.42 17.56 -1.40
CA ARG A 56 -18.51 18.54 -1.42
C ARG A 56 -18.07 19.90 -0.91
N ASP A 57 -17.51 19.93 0.29
CA ASP A 57 -17.12 21.16 0.97
C ASP A 57 -15.60 21.34 0.93
N ILE A 58 -14.86 20.23 0.86
CA ILE A 58 -13.39 20.22 0.75
C ILE A 58 -12.92 19.22 -0.31
N TYR A 59 -11.78 19.54 -0.94
CA TYR A 59 -11.15 18.73 -2.00
C TYR A 59 -9.68 18.46 -1.62
N PRO A 60 -9.42 17.41 -0.81
CA PRO A 60 -8.09 17.15 -0.28
C PRO A 60 -7.08 16.76 -1.36
N LYS A 61 -5.82 17.17 -1.16
CA LYS A 61 -4.71 16.71 -1.99
C LYS A 61 -4.53 15.18 -1.87
N PRO A 62 -3.97 14.50 -2.89
CA PRO A 62 -3.72 13.06 -2.87
C PRO A 62 -3.03 12.54 -1.60
N GLN A 63 -2.11 13.31 -1.03
CA GLN A 63 -1.40 12.93 0.20
C GLN A 63 -2.34 12.73 1.39
N ILE A 64 -3.40 13.54 1.48
CA ILE A 64 -4.39 13.45 2.56
C ILE A 64 -5.32 12.25 2.35
N LEU A 65 -5.77 11.99 1.12
CA LEU A 65 -6.55 10.79 0.80
C LEU A 65 -5.73 9.51 1.02
N GLY A 66 -4.47 9.53 0.60
CA GLY A 66 -3.53 8.45 0.87
C GLY A 66 -3.33 8.22 2.37
N PHE A 67 -3.15 9.28 3.16
CA PHE A 67 -3.09 9.19 4.61
C PHE A 67 -4.33 8.51 5.20
N PHE A 68 -5.54 8.91 4.80
CA PHE A 68 -6.75 8.26 5.30
C PHE A 68 -6.79 6.76 4.98
N LEU A 69 -6.37 6.33 3.78
CA LEU A 69 -6.28 4.90 3.45
C LEU A 69 -5.26 4.16 4.33
N HIS A 70 -4.10 4.76 4.59
CA HIS A 70 -3.09 4.20 5.51
C HIS A 70 -3.63 4.04 6.94
N GLU A 71 -4.58 4.89 7.35
CA GLU A 71 -5.19 4.84 8.67
C GLU A 71 -6.36 3.85 8.74
N LEU A 72 -7.31 3.94 7.80
CA LEU A 72 -8.57 3.21 7.84
C LEU A 72 -8.40 1.72 7.53
N ILE A 73 -7.56 1.36 6.54
CA ILE A 73 -7.38 -0.05 6.16
C ILE A 73 -6.86 -0.89 7.34
N PRO A 74 -5.78 -0.50 8.05
CA PRO A 74 -5.32 -1.26 9.20
C PRO A 74 -6.32 -1.26 10.35
N LEU A 75 -7.01 -0.15 10.60
CA LEU A 75 -8.05 -0.07 11.62
C LEU A 75 -9.18 -1.06 11.35
N GLU A 76 -9.61 -1.21 10.10
CA GLU A 76 -10.67 -2.16 9.78
C GLU A 76 -10.26 -3.61 9.97
N PHE A 77 -9.04 -3.98 9.57
CA PHE A 77 -8.53 -5.34 9.86
C PHE A 77 -8.35 -5.59 11.35
N GLU A 78 -7.90 -4.59 12.11
CA GLU A 78 -7.81 -4.67 13.57
C GLU A 78 -9.20 -4.83 14.22
N LYS A 79 -10.22 -4.12 13.73
CA LYS A 79 -11.59 -4.27 14.23
C LYS A 79 -12.20 -5.63 13.90
N ARG A 80 -11.99 -6.13 12.68
CA ARG A 80 -12.47 -7.46 12.26
C ARG A 80 -11.75 -8.59 13.01
N TYR A 81 -10.45 -8.42 13.30
CA TYR A 81 -9.62 -9.47 13.88
C TYR A 81 -8.60 -8.93 14.92
N PRO A 82 -9.05 -8.46 16.09
CA PRO A 82 -8.22 -7.71 17.04
C PRO A 82 -7.06 -8.49 17.66
N LYS A 83 -7.04 -9.82 17.52
CA LYS A 83 -5.95 -10.70 17.97
C LYS A 83 -5.04 -11.19 16.85
N LYS A 84 -5.36 -10.87 15.59
CA LYS A 84 -4.60 -11.29 14.41
C LYS A 84 -3.95 -10.11 13.69
N TRP A 85 -4.60 -8.96 13.71
CA TRP A 85 -4.16 -7.77 13.00
C TRP A 85 -4.19 -6.56 13.93
N ARG A 86 -3.23 -5.66 13.73
CA ARG A 86 -3.20 -4.34 14.37
C ARG A 86 -2.59 -3.31 13.42
N LYS A 87 -2.88 -2.04 13.66
CA LYS A 87 -2.14 -0.93 13.08
C LYS A 87 -0.68 -0.88 13.57
N GLU A 88 0.19 -0.21 12.81
CA GLU A 88 1.50 0.24 13.28
C GLU A 88 1.43 0.99 14.63
N ILE A 89 2.42 0.73 15.50
CA ILE A 89 2.61 1.40 16.80
C ILE A 89 3.95 2.14 16.81
N SER A 90 4.95 1.66 16.06
CA SER A 90 6.28 2.26 16.01
C SER A 90 6.81 2.35 14.58
N ALA A 91 7.80 3.20 14.36
CA ALA A 91 8.44 3.38 13.05
C ALA A 91 9.14 2.11 12.48
N LYS A 92 9.23 1.02 13.26
CA LYS A 92 9.74 -0.28 12.80
C LYS A 92 8.65 -1.18 12.23
N ASP A 93 7.39 -0.89 12.53
CA ASP A 93 6.24 -1.65 12.07
C ASP A 93 5.93 -1.34 10.60
N LYS A 94 5.40 -2.33 9.89
CA LYS A 94 4.62 -2.09 8.67
C LYS A 94 3.25 -1.52 9.01
N ASP A 95 2.59 -0.91 8.03
CA ASP A 95 1.31 -0.22 8.23
C ASP A 95 0.23 -1.14 8.85
N LEU A 96 0.18 -2.40 8.37
CA LEU A 96 -0.70 -3.45 8.89
C LEU A 96 0.14 -4.63 9.42
N ILE A 97 0.07 -4.89 10.72
CA ILE A 97 0.86 -5.93 11.39
C ILE A 97 0.07 -7.21 11.58
N CYS A 98 0.63 -8.33 11.12
CA CYS A 98 0.16 -9.67 11.42
C CYS A 98 0.74 -10.12 12.78
N ILE A 99 -0.08 -10.09 13.83
CA ILE A 99 0.33 -10.43 15.21
C ILE A 99 0.87 -11.87 15.31
N PRO A 100 0.23 -12.90 14.71
CA PRO A 100 0.72 -14.28 14.81
C PRO A 100 2.00 -14.54 14.01
N ASN A 101 2.27 -13.77 12.96
CA ASN A 101 3.43 -13.94 12.10
C ASN A 101 3.79 -12.64 11.39
N ASN A 102 4.76 -11.90 11.93
CA ASN A 102 5.17 -10.60 11.40
C ASN A 102 5.67 -10.63 9.93
N ASN A 103 6.04 -11.80 9.39
CA ASN A 103 6.43 -11.92 7.98
C ASN A 103 5.24 -11.74 7.01
N CYS A 104 4.01 -11.85 7.52
CA CYS A 104 2.79 -11.55 6.78
C CYS A 104 2.32 -10.10 6.97
N SER A 105 3.08 -9.27 7.66
CA SER A 105 2.75 -7.85 7.80
C SER A 105 2.87 -7.12 6.45
N VAL A 106 1.99 -6.15 6.23
CA VAL A 106 1.76 -5.51 4.93
C VAL A 106 2.11 -4.03 4.99
N GLU A 107 2.89 -3.59 4.02
CA GLU A 107 3.16 -2.18 3.73
C GLU A 107 2.09 -1.64 2.78
N ILE A 108 1.54 -0.47 3.06
CA ILE A 108 0.59 0.20 2.17
C ILE A 108 1.34 1.26 1.35
N LYS A 109 1.00 1.37 0.08
CA LYS A 109 1.49 2.44 -0.80
C LYS A 109 0.35 2.97 -1.64
N THR A 110 0.14 4.27 -1.55
CA THR A 110 -0.93 4.97 -2.27
C THR A 110 -0.37 5.94 -3.30
N SER A 111 -1.08 6.14 -4.41
CA SER A 111 -0.61 7.03 -5.47
C SER A 111 -1.76 7.56 -6.32
N SER A 112 -1.73 8.85 -6.65
CA SER A 112 -2.64 9.42 -7.66
C SER A 112 -2.14 9.25 -9.10
N ASN A 113 -1.02 8.55 -9.31
CA ASN A 113 -0.62 8.11 -10.65
C ASN A 113 -1.48 6.88 -11.01
N PRO A 114 -2.00 6.77 -12.25
CA PRO A 114 -2.92 5.69 -12.60
C PRO A 114 -2.27 4.29 -12.65
N GLN A 115 -0.93 4.20 -12.72
CA GLN A 115 -0.24 2.93 -12.96
C GLN A 115 0.82 2.60 -11.91
N SER A 116 1.51 3.60 -11.38
CA SER A 116 2.71 3.36 -10.55
C SER A 116 2.53 3.81 -9.11
N ILE A 117 3.19 3.09 -8.21
CA ILE A 117 3.43 3.54 -6.84
C ILE A 117 4.85 4.08 -6.70
N PHE A 118 5.04 4.94 -5.69
CA PHE A 118 6.33 5.55 -5.41
C PHE A 118 6.68 5.34 -3.93
N GLY A 119 7.94 5.06 -3.68
CA GLY A 119 8.51 5.02 -2.33
C GLY A 119 9.25 6.31 -2.05
N ASN A 120 9.62 6.50 -0.78
CA ASN A 120 10.61 7.53 -0.44
C ASN A 120 11.99 7.09 -0.96
N ARG A 121 12.91 8.03 -1.19
CA ARG A 121 14.29 7.75 -1.61
C ARG A 121 14.97 6.69 -0.73
N SER A 122 14.63 6.67 0.57
CA SER A 122 15.14 5.69 1.51
C SER A 122 14.83 4.24 1.10
N TYR A 123 13.78 3.96 0.33
CA TYR A 123 13.45 2.59 -0.10
C TYR A 123 14.52 1.96 -0.99
N ALA A 124 15.24 2.77 -1.77
CA ALA A 124 16.34 2.33 -2.62
C ALA A 124 17.68 2.20 -1.87
N GLN A 125 17.68 2.39 -0.54
CA GLN A 125 18.85 2.26 0.31
C GLN A 125 18.66 1.07 1.24
N GLU A 126 19.70 0.25 1.40
CA GLU A 126 19.71 -0.81 2.41
C GLU A 126 19.41 -0.23 3.80
N SER A 127 18.59 -0.93 4.57
CA SER A 127 18.32 -0.55 5.96
C SER A 127 19.56 -0.83 6.80
N LEU A 128 20.36 0.21 7.08
CA LEU A 128 21.34 0.16 8.16
C LEU A 128 20.63 -0.02 9.51
N ASN A 129 21.23 -0.86 10.37
CA ASN A 129 20.77 -1.33 11.69
C ASN A 129 19.61 -0.53 12.34
N GLY A 130 18.50 -1.25 12.63
CA GLY A 130 17.39 -0.76 13.47
C GLY A 130 16.22 -0.09 12.75
N LYS A 131 16.27 0.04 11.41
CA LYS A 131 15.19 0.61 10.57
C LYS A 131 14.23 -0.48 10.06
N LYS A 132 13.00 -0.05 9.73
CA LYS A 132 11.92 -0.88 9.15
C LYS A 132 12.39 -1.70 7.95
N ASP A 133 12.05 -2.99 7.94
CA ASP A 133 12.30 -3.87 6.80
C ASP A 133 11.42 -3.45 5.61
N LYS A 134 12.06 -3.23 4.47
CA LYS A 134 11.41 -2.80 3.23
C LYS A 134 11.03 -3.98 2.35
N ALA A 135 11.48 -5.19 2.66
CA ALA A 135 11.05 -6.39 1.99
C ALA A 135 9.75 -6.93 2.60
N GLY A 136 8.89 -7.53 1.78
CA GLY A 136 7.70 -8.26 2.22
C GLY A 136 6.44 -7.88 1.46
N TYR A 137 5.28 -8.10 2.07
CA TYR A 137 4.00 -7.83 1.42
C TYR A 137 3.72 -6.33 1.25
N TYR A 138 3.18 -5.97 0.09
CA TYR A 138 2.74 -4.61 -0.26
C TYR A 138 1.31 -4.62 -0.77
N LEU A 139 0.51 -3.65 -0.29
CA LEU A 139 -0.78 -3.27 -0.83
C LEU A 139 -0.63 -1.92 -1.55
N ALA A 140 -0.69 -1.96 -2.87
CA ALA A 140 -0.54 -0.82 -3.75
C ALA A 140 -1.91 -0.34 -4.23
N ILE A 141 -2.24 0.93 -3.99
CA ILE A 141 -3.55 1.51 -4.31
C ILE A 141 -3.35 2.74 -5.16
N ASN A 142 -3.96 2.75 -6.34
CA ASN A 142 -3.95 3.89 -7.25
C ASN A 142 -5.34 4.51 -7.32
N PHE A 143 -5.43 5.84 -7.33
CA PHE A 143 -6.73 6.54 -7.32
C PHE A 143 -6.70 7.84 -8.12
N GLU A 144 -7.88 8.38 -8.41
CA GLU A 144 -8.03 9.68 -9.04
C GLU A 144 -7.86 10.83 -8.03
N LYS A 145 -7.48 12.01 -8.52
CA LYS A 145 -7.40 13.20 -7.67
C LYS A 145 -8.80 13.70 -7.33
N CYS A 146 -9.03 14.08 -6.07
CA CYS A 146 -10.26 14.78 -5.68
C CYS A 146 -10.15 16.25 -6.08
N THR A 147 -11.07 16.73 -6.90
CA THR A 147 -11.18 18.13 -7.33
C THR A 147 -12.64 18.56 -7.34
N ASP A 148 -12.91 19.85 -7.49
CA ASP A 148 -14.25 20.39 -7.71
C ASP A 148 -14.98 19.75 -8.90
N THR A 149 -14.23 19.44 -9.95
CA THR A 149 -14.66 18.78 -11.18
C THR A 149 -14.66 17.25 -11.08
N CYS A 150 -13.96 16.67 -10.10
CA CYS A 150 -13.96 15.25 -9.76
C CYS A 150 -14.20 15.08 -8.25
N PRO A 151 -15.43 15.35 -7.77
CA PRO A 151 -15.76 15.35 -6.35
C PRO A 151 -15.76 13.94 -5.75
N LYS A 152 -15.98 12.91 -6.59
CA LYS A 152 -16.03 11.50 -6.21
C LYS A 152 -15.01 10.70 -7.01
N PRO A 153 -13.70 10.91 -6.73
CA PRO A 153 -12.65 10.16 -7.40
C PRO A 153 -12.78 8.67 -7.13
N LYS A 154 -12.35 7.85 -8.10
CA LYS A 154 -12.39 6.39 -8.00
C LYS A 154 -11.03 5.81 -7.61
N ILE A 155 -11.08 4.65 -6.96
CA ILE A 155 -9.94 3.73 -6.98
C ILE A 155 -9.77 3.21 -8.41
N LEU A 156 -8.55 3.33 -8.92
CA LEU A 156 -8.15 2.89 -10.26
C LEU A 156 -7.60 1.46 -10.24
N LYS A 157 -6.76 1.15 -9.23
CA LYS A 157 -6.13 -0.16 -9.07
C LYS A 157 -5.96 -0.49 -7.59
N ILE A 158 -6.15 -1.77 -7.28
CA ILE A 158 -5.77 -2.37 -6.01
C ILE A 158 -4.87 -3.54 -6.38
N ARG A 159 -3.63 -3.53 -5.90
CA ARG A 159 -2.66 -4.56 -6.22
C ARG A 159 -1.98 -5.06 -4.97
N PHE A 160 -1.74 -6.36 -4.91
CA PHE A 160 -1.13 -7.00 -3.75
C PHE A 160 -0.02 -7.95 -4.17
N GLY A 161 1.03 -8.06 -3.36
CA GLY A 161 2.15 -8.94 -3.67
C GLY A 161 3.33 -8.72 -2.76
N TRP A 162 4.53 -9.11 -3.20
CA TRP A 162 5.75 -9.01 -2.42
C TRP A 162 6.78 -8.17 -3.17
N LEU A 163 7.39 -7.21 -2.50
CA LEU A 163 8.52 -6.45 -3.03
C LEU A 163 9.74 -6.64 -2.15
N ASP A 164 10.90 -6.68 -2.79
CA ASP A 164 12.20 -6.62 -2.14
C ASP A 164 12.72 -5.18 -2.12
N HIS A 165 13.68 -4.89 -1.23
CA HIS A 165 14.29 -3.56 -1.21
C HIS A 165 14.98 -3.21 -2.54
N GLU A 166 15.57 -4.22 -3.21
CA GLU A 166 16.28 -4.09 -4.49
C GLU A 166 15.36 -3.72 -5.65
N ASP A 167 14.05 -3.96 -5.51
CA ASP A 167 13.08 -3.60 -6.54
C ASP A 167 12.90 -2.07 -6.67
N TRP A 168 13.25 -1.33 -5.62
CA TRP A 168 13.12 0.13 -5.57
C TRP A 168 14.32 0.82 -6.22
N MET A 169 14.07 1.44 -7.37
CA MET A 169 15.05 2.28 -8.06
C MET A 169 15.00 3.71 -7.51
N GLY A 170 16.07 4.13 -6.84
CA GLY A 170 16.25 5.51 -6.39
C GLY A 170 16.50 6.47 -7.56
N GLN A 171 16.09 7.72 -7.42
CA GLN A 171 16.47 8.77 -8.37
C GLN A 171 17.97 9.07 -8.28
N LYS A 172 18.61 9.28 -9.45
CA LYS A 172 20.03 9.69 -9.54
C LYS A 172 20.27 11.11 -9.02
N SER A 173 19.27 11.99 -9.09
CA SER A 173 19.37 13.38 -8.62
C SER A 173 19.33 13.46 -7.09
N ALA A 174 20.20 14.28 -6.50
CA ALA A 174 20.23 14.55 -5.06
C ALA A 174 18.94 15.24 -4.55
N THR A 175 18.19 15.91 -5.43
CA THR A 175 16.94 16.63 -5.10
C THR A 175 15.69 15.77 -5.21
N GLY A 176 15.80 14.56 -5.77
CA GLY A 176 14.71 13.62 -5.91
C GLY A 176 14.37 12.89 -4.61
N GLN A 177 13.15 13.02 -4.13
CA GLN A 177 12.69 12.38 -2.88
C GLN A 177 12.05 11.00 -3.10
N GLN A 178 11.98 10.52 -4.34
CA GLN A 178 11.17 9.35 -4.68
C GLN A 178 12.01 8.18 -5.21
N SER A 179 11.56 6.97 -4.91
CA SER A 179 11.96 5.73 -5.58
C SER A 179 10.78 5.19 -6.39
N ARG A 180 11.08 4.45 -7.46
CA ARG A 180 10.08 3.86 -8.36
C ARG A 180 10.38 2.40 -8.61
N LEU A 181 9.37 1.67 -9.06
CA LEU A 181 9.50 0.28 -9.49
C LEU A 181 9.70 0.18 -11.00
N SER A 182 10.25 -0.93 -11.48
CA SER A 182 10.29 -1.23 -12.91
C SER A 182 8.93 -1.75 -13.36
N ARG A 183 8.67 -1.74 -14.68
CA ARG A 183 7.41 -2.28 -15.22
C ARG A 183 7.26 -3.78 -14.92
N ASP A 184 8.35 -4.54 -15.00
CA ASP A 184 8.32 -5.98 -14.70
C ASP A 184 7.94 -6.24 -13.24
N VAL A 185 8.46 -5.43 -12.31
CA VAL A 185 8.07 -5.52 -10.89
C VAL A 185 6.60 -5.17 -10.71
N GLU A 186 6.14 -4.04 -11.27
CA GLU A 186 4.74 -3.59 -11.18
C GLU A 186 3.75 -4.61 -11.76
N ASN A 187 4.16 -5.36 -12.79
CA ASN A 187 3.29 -6.30 -13.51
C ASN A 187 3.37 -7.75 -12.99
N PHE A 188 4.50 -8.18 -12.43
CA PHE A 188 4.72 -9.58 -12.05
C PHE A 188 4.88 -9.81 -10.55
N LYS A 189 5.29 -8.78 -9.78
CA LYS A 189 5.41 -8.86 -8.32
C LYS A 189 4.22 -8.26 -7.57
N LEU A 190 3.37 -7.49 -8.24
CA LEU A 190 2.10 -6.97 -7.72
C LEU A 190 0.95 -7.43 -8.62
N ILE A 191 -0.01 -8.16 -8.05
CA ILE A 191 -1.17 -8.70 -8.77
C ILE A 191 -2.37 -7.81 -8.51
N GLU A 192 -3.04 -7.39 -9.57
CA GLU A 192 -4.31 -6.66 -9.49
C GLU A 192 -5.42 -7.55 -8.93
N LEU A 193 -6.15 -7.04 -7.94
CA LEU A 193 -7.21 -7.73 -7.20
C LEU A 193 -8.58 -7.41 -7.77
#